data_AF-A0A7Y7CMQ0-F1
#
_entry.id   AF-A0A7Y7CMQ0-F1
#
_cell.length_a   1.000
_cell.length_b   1.000
_cell.length_c   1.000
_cell.angle_alpha   90.00
_cell.angle_beta   90.00
_cell.angle_gamma   90.00
#
_symmetry.space_group_name_H-M   'P 1'
#
loop_
_entity.id
_entity.type
_entity.pdbx_description
1 polymer ?
#
loop_
_entity_poly.entity_id
_entity_poly.type
_entity_poly.pdbx_seq_one_letter_code
_entity_poly.pdbx_strand_id
1 'polypeptide(L)'
;MDDIQNIPQMMADMGKRAKAAAADLGLASTEAKNKALVVAAKALIKNTKTILEANEQDLEYGRKKGLSDAMMDRLALDRSRVRAIAKGLEDIAALPDPVGNTIAEWDRPNGLKIARVRVPLGVIGVIYESRPNVTADAGALCLKAGNAVILRGGSDSLHSSSAIHACLKEG
;
A
#
# COMPACT_ATOMS: atom_id res chain seq x y z
N MET A 1 11.00 9.46 22.92
CA MET A 1 11.98 8.35 22.86
C MET A 1 11.47 7.16 23.68
N ASP A 2 10.16 6.83 23.60
CA ASP A 2 9.51 5.86 24.48
C ASP A 2 8.73 4.73 23.75
N ASP A 3 8.46 4.83 22.44
CA ASP A 3 7.66 3.82 21.74
C ASP A 3 8.39 2.50 21.43
N ILE A 4 9.70 2.41 21.66
CA ILE A 4 10.49 1.18 21.41
C ILE A 4 10.37 0.19 22.58
N GLN A 5 9.84 0.59 23.74
CA GLN A 5 9.92 -0.22 24.96
C GLN A 5 9.03 -1.47 24.98
N ASN A 6 8.12 -1.67 24.00
CA ASN A 6 7.36 -2.92 23.88
C ASN A 6 6.92 -3.22 22.44
N ILE A 7 7.82 -3.82 21.64
CA ILE A 7 7.54 -4.26 20.26
C ILE A 7 6.30 -5.18 20.19
N PRO A 8 6.13 -6.21 21.05
CA PRO A 8 4.92 -7.02 21.05
C PRO A 8 3.62 -6.21 21.18
N GLN A 9 3.57 -5.24 22.10
CA GLN A 9 2.40 -4.40 22.31
C GLN A 9 2.12 -3.51 21.09
N MET A 10 3.15 -2.85 20.55
CA MET A 10 3.03 -2.02 19.35
C MET A 10 2.49 -2.81 18.16
N MET A 11 3.01 -4.03 17.94
CA MET A 11 2.55 -4.90 16.86
C MET A 11 1.12 -5.39 17.07
N ALA A 12 0.76 -5.73 18.31
CA ALA A 12 -0.61 -6.13 18.64
C ALA A 12 -1.62 -5.01 18.38
N ASP A 13 -1.29 -3.77 18.77
CA ASP A 13 -2.17 -2.62 18.55
C ASP A 13 -2.25 -2.22 17.08
N MET A 14 -1.16 -2.36 16.32
CA MET A 14 -1.20 -2.21 14.86
C MET A 14 -2.11 -3.26 14.22
N GLY A 15 -2.05 -4.51 14.66
CA GLY A 15 -2.94 -5.59 14.22
C GLY A 15 -4.41 -5.31 14.51
N LYS A 16 -4.74 -4.82 15.72
CA LYS A 16 -6.11 -4.43 16.08
C LYS A 16 -6.65 -3.32 15.18
N ARG A 17 -5.84 -2.27 14.95
CA ARG A 17 -6.23 -1.15 14.06
C ARG A 17 -6.43 -1.62 12.62
N ALA A 18 -5.53 -2.46 12.11
CA ALA A 18 -5.65 -3.01 10.77
C ALA A 18 -6.90 -3.89 10.62
N LYS A 19 -7.22 -4.70 11.64
CA LYS A 19 -8.43 -5.54 11.64
C LYS A 19 -9.70 -4.70 11.64
N ALA A 20 -9.75 -3.61 12.41
CA ALA A 20 -10.87 -2.68 12.39
C ALA A 20 -11.03 -2.03 11.01
N ALA A 21 -9.94 -1.50 10.44
CA ALA A 21 -9.96 -0.89 9.12
C ALA A 21 -10.35 -1.89 8.00
N ALA A 22 -9.97 -3.16 8.11
CA ALA A 22 -10.34 -4.18 7.13
C ALA A 22 -11.86 -4.41 7.04
N ALA A 23 -12.59 -4.24 8.15
CA ALA A 23 -14.06 -4.33 8.14
C ALA A 23 -14.68 -3.20 7.32
N ASP A 24 -14.19 -1.96 7.52
CA ASP A 24 -14.66 -0.79 6.77
C ASP A 24 -14.29 -0.87 5.29
N LEU A 25 -13.04 -1.27 4.99
CA LEU A 25 -12.54 -1.42 3.62
C LEU A 25 -13.26 -2.52 2.83
N GLY A 26 -13.71 -3.59 3.50
CA GLY A 26 -14.49 -4.65 2.87
C GLY A 26 -15.89 -4.20 2.43
N LEU A 27 -16.41 -3.10 2.99
CA LEU A 27 -17.69 -2.50 2.64
C LEU A 27 -17.55 -1.26 1.74
N ALA A 28 -16.32 -0.78 1.52
CA ALA A 28 -16.06 0.40 0.71
C ALA A 28 -16.44 0.16 -0.76
N SER A 29 -17.15 1.12 -1.35
CA SER A 29 -17.53 1.04 -2.77
C SER A 29 -16.31 1.10 -3.69
N THR A 30 -16.44 0.51 -4.88
CA THR A 30 -15.42 0.62 -5.93
C THR A 30 -15.07 2.08 -6.25
N GLU A 31 -16.06 2.96 -6.28
CA GLU A 31 -15.87 4.38 -6.55
C GLU A 31 -15.02 5.06 -5.48
N ALA A 32 -15.30 4.80 -4.20
CA ALA A 32 -14.53 5.35 -3.09
C ALA A 32 -13.07 4.88 -3.13
N LYS A 33 -12.85 3.57 -3.33
CA LYS A 33 -11.50 2.99 -3.46
C LYS A 33 -10.74 3.60 -4.64
N ASN A 34 -11.38 3.72 -5.81
CA ASN A 34 -10.77 4.31 -6.99
C ASN A 34 -10.45 5.79 -6.81
N LYS A 35 -11.35 6.55 -6.16
CA LYS A 35 -11.14 7.97 -5.87
C LYS A 35 -9.91 8.17 -4.97
N ALA A 36 -9.77 7.39 -3.92
CA ALA A 36 -8.62 7.45 -3.02
C ALA A 36 -7.30 7.21 -3.79
N LEU A 37 -7.25 6.19 -4.66
CA LEU A 37 -6.08 5.90 -5.49
C LEU A 37 -5.71 7.05 -6.44
N VAL A 38 -6.71 7.66 -7.11
CA VAL A 38 -6.49 8.79 -8.02
C VAL A 38 -6.03 10.04 -7.27
N VAL A 39 -6.56 10.30 -6.07
CA VAL A 39 -6.11 11.42 -5.24
C VAL A 39 -4.69 11.20 -4.76
N ALA A 40 -4.35 9.99 -4.30
CA ALA A 40 -2.99 9.62 -3.92
C ALA A 40 -2.00 9.74 -5.09
N ALA A 41 -2.38 9.35 -6.31
CA ALA A 41 -1.57 9.54 -7.51
C ALA A 41 -1.26 11.03 -7.77
N LYS A 42 -2.27 11.91 -7.65
CA LYS A 42 -2.08 13.37 -7.77
C LYS A 42 -1.18 13.92 -6.67
N ALA A 43 -1.31 13.42 -5.45
CA ALA A 43 -0.47 13.80 -4.32
C ALA A 43 1.00 13.44 -4.56
N LEU A 44 1.29 12.25 -5.12
CA LEU A 44 2.67 11.86 -5.50
C LEU A 44 3.29 12.82 -6.52
N ILE A 45 2.53 13.23 -7.54
CA ILE A 45 3.02 14.20 -8.54
C ILE A 45 3.25 15.57 -7.90
N LYS A 46 2.29 16.05 -7.09
CA LYS A 46 2.40 17.34 -6.39
C LYS A 46 3.61 17.38 -5.44
N ASN A 47 3.85 16.29 -4.71
CA ASN A 47 4.89 16.19 -3.69
C ASN A 47 6.20 15.58 -4.22
N THR A 48 6.38 15.49 -5.55
CA THR A 48 7.59 14.86 -6.15
C THR A 48 8.89 15.45 -5.62
N LYS A 49 8.96 16.78 -5.43
CA LYS A 49 10.17 17.41 -4.87
C LYS A 49 10.49 16.88 -3.47
N THR A 50 9.50 16.86 -2.58
CA THR A 50 9.64 16.35 -1.21
C THR A 50 10.02 14.88 -1.18
N ILE A 51 9.47 14.05 -2.07
CA ILE A 51 9.83 12.62 -2.18
C ILE A 51 11.30 12.46 -2.58
N LEU A 52 11.79 13.25 -3.54
CA LEU A 52 13.19 13.18 -3.99
C LEU A 52 14.16 13.71 -2.93
N GLU A 53 13.80 14.75 -2.19
CA GLU A 53 14.58 15.25 -1.05
C GLU A 53 14.67 14.20 0.07
N ALA A 54 13.59 13.47 0.33
CA ALA A 54 13.60 12.33 1.24
C ALA A 54 14.46 11.17 0.71
N ASN A 55 14.42 10.91 -0.60
CA ASN A 55 15.20 9.84 -1.21
C ASN A 55 16.71 10.11 -1.18
N GLU A 56 17.16 11.36 -1.30
CA GLU A 56 18.59 11.65 -1.18
C GLU A 56 19.12 11.33 0.23
N GLN A 57 18.32 11.54 1.27
CA GLN A 57 18.70 11.16 2.65
C GLN A 57 18.87 9.64 2.78
N ASP A 58 17.95 8.88 2.18
CA ASP A 58 18.03 7.42 2.13
C ASP A 58 19.25 6.95 1.32
N LEU A 59 19.55 7.59 0.19
CA LEU A 59 20.73 7.28 -0.64
C LEU A 59 22.03 7.57 0.12
N GLU A 60 22.13 8.72 0.80
CA GLU A 60 23.28 9.03 1.64
C GLU A 60 23.46 8.01 2.77
N TYR A 61 22.38 7.65 3.45
CA TYR A 61 22.38 6.60 4.46
C TYR A 61 22.82 5.24 3.89
N GLY A 62 22.30 4.87 2.71
CA GLY A 62 22.65 3.64 2.01
C GLY A 62 24.14 3.55 1.64
N ARG A 63 24.71 4.66 1.13
CA ARG A 63 26.15 4.77 0.84
C ARG A 63 26.98 4.59 2.11
N LYS A 64 26.63 5.27 3.21
CA LYS A 64 27.34 5.15 4.50
C LYS A 64 27.27 3.75 5.10
N LYS A 65 26.14 3.06 4.91
CA LYS A 65 25.93 1.68 5.38
C LYS A 65 26.63 0.63 4.49
N GLY A 66 27.16 1.02 3.33
CA GLY A 66 27.82 0.11 2.39
C GLY A 66 26.84 -0.80 1.65
N LEU A 67 25.65 -0.29 1.29
CA LEU A 67 24.73 -1.04 0.44
C LEU A 67 25.37 -1.32 -0.93
N SER A 68 25.10 -2.51 -1.46
CA SER A 68 25.57 -2.88 -2.80
C SER A 68 24.96 -1.98 -3.87
N ASP A 69 25.63 -1.84 -5.02
CA ASP A 69 25.14 -1.06 -6.16
C ASP A 69 23.72 -1.48 -6.58
N ALA A 70 23.41 -2.78 -6.54
CA ALA A 70 22.09 -3.31 -6.84
C ALA A 70 21.01 -2.86 -5.83
N MET A 71 21.36 -2.70 -4.55
CA MET A 71 20.45 -2.17 -3.54
C MET A 71 20.29 -0.65 -3.67
N MET A 72 21.37 0.05 -3.99
CA MET A 72 21.36 1.49 -4.26
C MET A 72 20.48 1.82 -5.48
N ASP A 73 20.56 1.05 -6.56
CA ASP A 73 19.68 1.24 -7.72
C ASP A 73 18.20 0.99 -7.38
N ARG A 74 17.89 -0.04 -6.59
CA ARG A 74 16.50 -0.29 -6.16
C ARG A 74 15.96 0.83 -5.26
N LEU A 75 16.83 1.42 -4.44
CA LEU A 75 16.48 2.49 -3.50
C LEU A 75 16.26 3.84 -4.21
N ALA A 76 17.01 4.09 -5.28
CA ALA A 76 17.01 5.37 -5.97
C ALA A 76 15.65 5.70 -6.60
N LEU A 77 15.22 6.94 -6.41
CA LEU A 77 14.08 7.55 -7.06
C LEU A 77 14.54 8.74 -7.89
N ASP A 78 13.93 8.89 -9.04
CA ASP A 78 14.00 10.09 -9.87
C ASP A 78 12.56 10.54 -10.23
N ARG A 79 12.45 11.66 -10.95
CA ARG A 79 11.14 12.18 -11.38
C ARG A 79 10.36 11.19 -12.24
N SER A 80 11.04 10.38 -13.05
CA SER A 80 10.41 9.38 -13.89
C SER A 80 9.85 8.24 -13.05
N ARG A 81 10.61 7.72 -12.08
CA ARG A 81 10.18 6.69 -11.14
C ARG A 81 9.00 7.15 -10.29
N VAL A 82 9.01 8.38 -9.77
CA VAL A 82 7.85 8.93 -9.04
C VAL A 82 6.61 9.03 -9.93
N ARG A 83 6.76 9.47 -11.18
CA ARG A 83 5.65 9.50 -12.16
C ARG A 83 5.14 8.09 -12.47
N ALA A 84 6.04 7.11 -12.60
CA ALA A 84 5.66 5.72 -12.83
C ALA A 84 4.87 5.14 -11.65
N ILE A 85 5.24 5.47 -10.41
CA ILE A 85 4.48 5.08 -9.21
C ILE A 85 3.07 5.68 -9.25
N ALA A 86 2.96 6.99 -9.53
CA ALA A 86 1.65 7.64 -9.64
C ALA A 86 0.79 7.02 -10.76
N LYS A 87 1.40 6.73 -11.91
CA LYS A 87 0.74 6.04 -13.03
C LYS A 87 0.26 4.65 -12.63
N GLY A 88 1.05 3.91 -11.84
CA GLY A 88 0.68 2.60 -11.30
C GLY A 88 -0.56 2.66 -10.42
N LEU A 89 -0.70 3.69 -9.58
CA LEU A 89 -1.93 3.92 -8.80
C LEU A 89 -3.15 4.15 -9.70
N GLU A 90 -3.01 4.94 -10.75
CA GLU A 90 -4.08 5.17 -11.73
C GLU A 90 -4.45 3.89 -12.48
N ASP A 91 -3.46 3.08 -12.87
CA ASP A 91 -3.68 1.78 -13.51
C ASP A 91 -4.44 0.82 -12.59
N ILE A 92 -4.06 0.74 -11.31
CA ILE A 92 -4.75 -0.09 -10.31
C ILE A 92 -6.19 0.39 -10.09
N ALA A 93 -6.42 1.71 -10.08
CA ALA A 93 -7.77 2.27 -9.98
C ALA A 93 -8.65 1.85 -11.17
N ALA A 94 -8.07 1.79 -12.37
CA ALA A 94 -8.76 1.39 -13.60
C ALA A 94 -9.06 -0.11 -13.69
N LEU A 95 -8.40 -0.96 -12.90
CA LEU A 95 -8.70 -2.39 -12.87
C LEU A 95 -10.14 -2.65 -12.41
N PRO A 96 -10.78 -3.74 -12.87
CA PRO A 96 -12.05 -4.20 -12.31
C PRO A 96 -11.93 -4.44 -10.80
N ASP A 97 -12.98 -4.10 -10.06
CA ASP A 97 -13.02 -4.43 -8.63
C ASP A 97 -13.15 -5.96 -8.45
N PRO A 98 -12.22 -6.62 -7.74
CA PRO A 98 -12.35 -8.06 -7.51
C PRO A 98 -13.39 -8.41 -6.44
N VAL A 99 -13.76 -7.46 -5.57
CA VAL A 99 -14.64 -7.70 -4.41
C VAL A 99 -16.10 -7.71 -4.84
N GLY A 100 -16.86 -8.69 -4.36
CA GLY A 100 -18.29 -8.83 -4.66
C GLY A 100 -18.60 -9.61 -5.95
N ASN A 101 -17.58 -10.03 -6.71
CA ASN A 101 -17.80 -10.80 -7.93
C ASN A 101 -18.26 -12.23 -7.62
N THR A 102 -19.40 -12.62 -8.20
CA THR A 102 -19.93 -13.99 -8.14
C THR A 102 -19.14 -14.91 -9.06
N ILE A 103 -18.61 -16.00 -8.50
CA ILE A 103 -17.82 -17.02 -9.20
C ILE A 103 -18.73 -18.14 -9.71
N ALA A 104 -19.76 -18.48 -8.94
CA ALA A 104 -20.73 -19.52 -9.26
C ALA A 104 -22.02 -19.28 -8.48
N GLU A 105 -23.16 -19.59 -9.10
CA GLU A 105 -24.49 -19.49 -8.51
C GLU A 105 -25.30 -20.72 -8.92
N TRP A 106 -26.05 -21.31 -8.00
CA TRP A 106 -26.93 -22.44 -8.28
C TRP A 106 -28.08 -22.54 -7.28
N ASP A 107 -29.20 -23.09 -7.76
CA ASP A 107 -30.38 -23.35 -6.95
C ASP A 107 -30.40 -24.79 -6.44
N ARG A 108 -30.96 -24.99 -5.25
CA ARG A 108 -31.21 -26.31 -4.67
C ARG A 108 -32.68 -26.68 -4.84
N PRO A 109 -33.03 -27.98 -4.93
CA PRO A 109 -34.42 -28.44 -5.05
C PRO A 109 -35.35 -28.00 -3.90
N ASN A 110 -34.78 -27.60 -2.76
CA ASN A 110 -35.52 -27.09 -1.61
C ASN A 110 -35.73 -25.55 -1.63
N GLY A 111 -35.41 -24.87 -2.73
CA GLY A 111 -35.59 -23.43 -2.89
C GLY A 111 -34.43 -22.55 -2.39
N LEU A 112 -33.32 -23.14 -1.91
CA LEU A 112 -32.14 -22.37 -1.51
C LEU A 112 -31.36 -21.89 -2.74
N LYS A 113 -31.05 -20.59 -2.77
CA LYS A 113 -30.10 -20.00 -3.72
C LYS A 113 -28.73 -19.94 -3.08
N ILE A 114 -27.73 -20.53 -3.74
CA ILE A 114 -26.35 -20.56 -3.23
C ILE A 114 -25.44 -19.84 -4.22
N ALA A 115 -24.62 -18.92 -3.72
CA ALA A 115 -23.61 -18.22 -4.49
C ALA A 115 -22.22 -18.33 -3.85
N ARG A 116 -21.18 -18.42 -4.68
CA ARG A 116 -19.78 -18.23 -4.28
C ARG A 116 -19.35 -16.84 -4.71
N VAL A 117 -19.04 -15.97 -3.76
CA VAL A 117 -18.72 -14.56 -3.99
C VAL A 117 -17.30 -14.25 -3.49
N ARG A 118 -16.54 -13.44 -4.24
CA ARG A 118 -15.22 -12.98 -3.81
C ARG A 118 -15.32 -11.96 -2.69
N VAL A 119 -14.55 -12.17 -1.63
CA VAL A 119 -14.42 -11.26 -0.49
C VAL A 119 -12.93 -10.92 -0.27
N PRO A 120 -12.61 -9.80 0.39
CA PRO A 120 -11.24 -9.51 0.78
C PRO A 120 -10.68 -10.58 1.72
N LEU A 121 -9.35 -10.70 1.75
CA LEU A 121 -8.65 -11.57 2.72
C LEU A 121 -8.71 -10.98 4.14
N GLY A 122 -8.75 -9.66 4.25
CA GLY A 122 -8.80 -8.92 5.51
C GLY A 122 -7.57 -8.05 5.71
N VAL A 123 -6.56 -8.55 6.41
CA VAL A 123 -5.32 -7.81 6.71
C VAL A 123 -4.13 -8.47 6.02
N ILE A 124 -3.32 -7.67 5.32
CA ILE A 124 -2.12 -8.12 4.62
C ILE A 124 -0.89 -7.45 5.25
N GLY A 125 0.10 -8.26 5.65
CA GLY A 125 1.42 -7.78 6.04
C GLY A 125 2.39 -7.82 4.87
N VAL A 126 3.04 -6.70 4.55
CA VAL A 126 4.01 -6.60 3.46
C VAL A 126 5.35 -6.18 4.01
N ILE A 127 6.36 -7.02 3.81
CA ILE A 127 7.73 -6.81 4.26
C ILE A 127 8.61 -6.66 3.01
N TYR A 128 9.35 -5.57 2.92
CA TYR A 128 10.18 -5.24 1.76
C TYR A 128 11.41 -4.43 2.17
N GLU A 129 12.43 -4.42 1.29
CA GLU A 129 13.72 -3.76 1.53
C GLU A 129 14.20 -3.04 0.26
N SER A 130 14.87 -1.90 0.45
CA SER A 130 15.47 -1.07 -0.61
C SER A 130 14.57 -0.76 -1.80
N ARG A 131 13.24 -0.70 -1.62
CA ARG A 131 12.28 -0.49 -2.71
C ARG A 131 11.14 0.43 -2.25
N PRO A 132 11.36 1.75 -2.19
CA PRO A 132 10.34 2.68 -1.71
C PRO A 132 9.07 2.71 -2.57
N ASN A 133 9.14 2.31 -3.85
CA ASN A 133 7.95 2.17 -4.69
C ASN A 133 6.95 1.12 -4.16
N VAL A 134 7.42 0.08 -3.47
CA VAL A 134 6.56 -1.00 -2.95
C VAL A 134 5.55 -0.46 -1.93
N THR A 135 5.87 0.63 -1.23
CA THR A 135 4.93 1.31 -0.33
C THR A 135 3.64 1.69 -1.06
N ALA A 136 3.77 2.24 -2.27
CA ALA A 136 2.64 2.66 -3.11
C ALA A 136 1.98 1.47 -3.79
N ASP A 137 2.75 0.59 -4.44
CA ASP A 137 2.23 -0.53 -5.22
C ASP A 137 1.42 -1.51 -4.34
N ALA A 138 2.00 -1.90 -3.20
CA ALA A 138 1.35 -2.82 -2.28
C ALA A 138 0.17 -2.16 -1.57
N GLY A 139 0.30 -0.89 -1.18
CA GLY A 139 -0.79 -0.12 -0.58
C GLY A 139 -2.00 -0.01 -1.51
N ALA A 140 -1.75 0.32 -2.78
CA ALA A 140 -2.77 0.51 -3.78
C ALA A 140 -3.52 -0.79 -4.12
N LEU A 141 -2.79 -1.90 -4.34
CA LEU A 141 -3.40 -3.21 -4.60
C LEU A 141 -4.23 -3.70 -3.41
N CYS A 142 -3.72 -3.54 -2.18
CA CYS A 142 -4.46 -3.92 -0.98
C CYS A 142 -5.76 -3.11 -0.87
N LEU A 143 -5.68 -1.79 -1.03
CA LEU A 143 -6.83 -0.90 -0.99
C LEU A 143 -7.87 -1.29 -2.05
N LYS A 144 -7.45 -1.46 -3.32
CA LYS A 144 -8.33 -1.86 -4.42
C LYS A 144 -9.06 -3.17 -4.13
N ALA A 145 -8.36 -4.15 -3.56
CA ALA A 145 -8.90 -5.44 -3.19
C ALA A 145 -9.64 -5.45 -1.84
N GLY A 146 -9.86 -4.29 -1.21
CA GLY A 146 -10.63 -4.16 0.05
C GLY A 146 -9.90 -4.69 1.28
N ASN A 147 -8.57 -4.76 1.27
CA ASN A 147 -7.76 -5.24 2.39
C ASN A 147 -7.09 -4.07 3.12
N ALA A 148 -7.03 -4.15 4.44
CA ALA A 148 -6.10 -3.34 5.20
C ALA A 148 -4.67 -3.86 5.01
N VAL A 149 -3.68 -2.96 5.06
CA VAL A 149 -2.27 -3.31 4.87
C VAL A 149 -1.41 -2.79 6.02
N ILE A 150 -0.46 -3.62 6.45
CA ILE A 150 0.65 -3.25 7.33
C ILE A 150 1.93 -3.30 6.50
N LEU A 151 2.55 -2.13 6.30
CA LEU A 151 3.75 -1.98 5.49
C LEU A 151 4.98 -1.90 6.40
N ARG A 152 5.88 -2.88 6.32
CA ARG A 152 7.19 -2.86 6.99
C ARG A 152 8.28 -2.75 5.92
N GLY A 153 8.74 -1.52 5.69
CA GLY A 153 9.91 -1.24 4.86
C GLY A 153 11.24 -1.43 5.60
N GLY A 154 12.32 -1.58 4.83
CA GLY A 154 13.69 -1.57 5.35
C GLY A 154 14.10 -0.18 5.83
N SER A 155 14.99 -0.12 6.82
CA SER A 155 15.45 1.16 7.43
C SER A 155 16.20 2.06 6.45
N ASP A 156 16.72 1.46 5.38
CA ASP A 156 17.39 2.10 4.25
C ASP A 156 16.46 2.90 3.33
N SER A 157 15.14 2.69 3.40
CA SER A 157 14.14 3.39 2.58
C SER A 157 13.12 4.18 3.41
N LEU A 158 13.46 4.47 4.67
CA LEU A 158 12.53 4.99 5.67
C LEU A 158 11.95 6.34 5.25
N HIS A 159 12.77 7.28 4.78
CA HIS A 159 12.33 8.63 4.47
C HIS A 159 11.46 8.64 3.21
N SER A 160 11.89 7.96 2.16
CA SER A 160 11.16 7.81 0.90
C SER A 160 9.81 7.11 1.10
N SER A 161 9.81 5.99 1.81
CA SER A 161 8.59 5.22 2.08
C SER A 161 7.61 6.03 2.93
N SER A 162 8.10 6.81 3.90
CA SER A 162 7.25 7.69 4.72
C SER A 162 6.64 8.82 3.90
N ALA A 163 7.41 9.45 3.01
CA ALA A 163 6.92 10.50 2.11
C ALA A 163 5.86 9.97 1.13
N ILE A 164 6.09 8.77 0.58
CA ILE A 164 5.12 8.09 -0.29
C ILE A 164 3.85 7.73 0.50
N HIS A 165 3.99 7.14 1.68
CA HIS A 165 2.85 6.81 2.54
C HIS A 165 2.04 8.05 2.94
N ALA A 166 2.68 9.19 3.17
CA ALA A 166 1.98 10.45 3.43
C ALA A 166 1.08 10.85 2.24
N CYS A 167 1.56 10.69 1.01
CA CYS A 167 0.76 10.92 -0.19
C CYS A 167 -0.42 9.94 -0.31
N LEU A 168 -0.23 8.67 0.08
CA LEU A 168 -1.32 7.69 0.11
C LEU A 168 -2.43 8.07 1.10
N LYS A 169 -2.06 8.67 2.24
CA LYS A 169 -3.02 9.12 3.26
C LYS A 169 -3.82 10.36 2.86
N GLU A 170 -3.41 11.10 1.84
CA GLU A 170 -4.17 12.24 1.31
C GLU A 170 -5.39 11.80 0.48
N GLY A 171 -5.42 10.56 -0.02
CA GLY A 171 -6.52 9.98 -0.80
C GLY A 171 -7.54 9.26 0.05
#